data_AF-A0A2T4J9Z9-F1
#
_entry.id   AF-A0A2T4J9Z9-F1
#
_cell.length_a   1.000
_cell.length_b   1.000
_cell.length_c   1.000
_cell.angle_alpha   90.00
_cell.angle_beta   90.00
_cell.angle_gamma   90.00
#
_symmetry.space_group_name_H-M   'P 1'
#
loop_
_entity.id
_entity.type
_entity.pdbx_description
1 polymer ?
#
loop_
_entity_poly.entity_id
_entity_poly.type
_entity_poly.pdbx_seq_one_letter_code
_entity_poly.pdbx_strand_id
1 'polypeptide(L)'
;MRLLPALCALLAPLPLAAAPICPVDAAAVEARIADLEPAYSMVLSDISCDAPTLPAHVLLCDAVEAPDMLLWRMGRLDDLAWVYAVENATGQEVDLTNPPRDDSFIAARDACTDTACLCDVLIRHTNDSLGGTSPYPQ
;
A
#
# COMPACT_ATOMS: atom_id res chain seq x y z
N MET A 1 23.04 -41.17 -48.73
CA MET A 1 21.71 -40.94 -48.12
C MET A 1 21.85 -39.79 -47.15
N ARG A 2 21.05 -38.72 -47.34
CA ARG A 2 21.14 -37.43 -46.63
C ARG A 2 20.41 -37.47 -45.28
N LEU A 3 21.05 -36.81 -44.29
CA LEU A 3 20.54 -35.97 -43.18
C LEU A 3 19.21 -36.33 -42.49
N LEU A 4 19.22 -36.37 -41.14
CA LEU A 4 18.67 -35.30 -40.29
C LEU A 4 19.00 -35.56 -38.79
N PRO A 5 19.64 -34.63 -38.06
CA PRO A 5 19.64 -34.64 -36.60
C PRO A 5 18.34 -33.98 -36.10
N ALA A 6 17.57 -34.71 -35.30
CA ALA A 6 16.37 -34.20 -34.64
C ALA A 6 16.77 -33.17 -33.56
N LEU A 7 16.54 -31.90 -33.85
CA LEU A 7 16.66 -30.80 -32.91
C LEU A 7 15.42 -30.81 -32.00
N CYS A 8 15.51 -31.43 -30.82
CA CYS A 8 14.53 -31.23 -29.75
C CYS A 8 14.73 -29.82 -29.18
N ALA A 9 13.94 -28.86 -29.66
CA ALA A 9 13.85 -27.55 -29.05
C ALA A 9 13.14 -27.66 -27.69
N LEU A 10 13.92 -27.60 -26.61
CA LEU A 10 13.43 -27.37 -25.25
C LEU A 10 12.87 -25.94 -25.17
N LEU A 11 11.55 -25.80 -25.25
CA LEU A 11 10.84 -24.58 -24.86
C LEU A 11 10.88 -24.47 -23.33
N ALA A 12 11.83 -23.70 -22.79
CA ALA A 12 11.78 -23.29 -21.40
C ALA A 12 10.64 -22.26 -21.22
N PRO A 13 9.70 -22.45 -20.28
CA PRO A 13 8.71 -21.43 -19.97
C PRO A 13 9.43 -20.22 -19.36
N LEU A 14 9.30 -19.05 -20.02
CA LEU A 14 9.71 -17.78 -19.44
C LEU A 14 8.81 -17.51 -18.22
N PRO A 15 9.37 -17.20 -17.03
CA PRO A 15 8.56 -16.71 -15.93
C PRO A 15 7.98 -15.35 -16.36
N LEU A 16 6.67 -15.30 -16.58
CA LEU A 16 5.92 -14.05 -16.54
C LEU A 16 6.00 -13.55 -15.11
N ALA A 17 6.99 -12.71 -14.82
CA ALA A 17 6.97 -11.89 -13.63
C ALA A 17 5.72 -11.01 -13.73
N ALA A 18 4.75 -11.22 -12.85
CA ALA A 18 3.63 -10.30 -12.70
C ALA A 18 4.22 -8.91 -12.44
N ALA A 19 3.76 -7.90 -13.19
CA ALA A 19 4.17 -6.53 -12.91
C ALA A 19 3.76 -6.18 -11.47
N PRO A 20 4.63 -5.50 -10.70
CA PRO A 20 4.28 -5.09 -9.35
C PRO A 20 3.05 -4.19 -9.40
N ILE A 21 2.08 -4.50 -8.53
CA ILE A 21 0.76 -3.87 -8.47
C ILE A 21 0.89 -2.35 -8.23
N CYS A 22 1.86 -1.95 -7.40
CA CYS A 22 2.36 -0.58 -7.29
C CYS A 22 3.88 -0.62 -7.54
N PRO A 23 4.47 0.28 -8.35
CA PRO A 23 5.92 0.30 -8.62
C PRO A 23 6.71 0.94 -7.46
N VAL A 24 6.59 0.40 -6.25
CA VAL A 24 7.22 0.90 -5.02
C VAL A 24 8.07 -0.17 -4.34
N ASP A 25 9.02 0.26 -3.51
CA ASP A 25 9.87 -0.63 -2.72
C ASP A 25 9.14 -1.11 -1.46
N ALA A 26 8.67 -2.37 -1.47
CA ALA A 26 7.99 -2.98 -0.34
C ALA A 26 8.85 -2.99 0.94
N ALA A 27 10.16 -3.16 0.85
CA ALA A 27 11.02 -3.18 2.01
C ALA A 27 11.14 -1.78 2.65
N ALA A 28 11.14 -0.72 1.84
CA ALA A 28 11.13 0.65 2.34
C ALA A 28 9.81 1.00 3.04
N VAL A 29 8.67 0.53 2.50
CA VAL A 29 7.35 0.67 3.13
C VAL A 29 7.34 -0.02 4.50
N GLU A 30 7.76 -1.28 4.57
CA GLU A 30 7.80 -2.05 5.81
C GLU A 30 8.76 -1.46 6.85
N ALA A 31 9.93 -0.98 6.42
CA ALA A 31 10.86 -0.29 7.31
C ALA A 31 10.22 0.96 7.92
N ARG A 32 9.49 1.74 7.12
CA ARG A 32 8.84 2.95 7.63
C ARG A 32 7.67 2.64 8.56
N ILE A 33 6.90 1.59 8.27
CA ILE A 33 5.88 1.08 9.20
C ILE A 33 6.53 0.72 10.54
N ALA A 34 7.62 -0.07 10.51
CA ALA A 34 8.32 -0.51 11.71
C ALA A 34 8.88 0.66 12.56
N ASP A 35 9.23 1.78 11.94
CA ASP A 35 9.66 3.00 12.66
C ASP A 35 8.50 3.68 13.41
N LEU A 36 7.30 3.70 12.82
CA LEU A 36 6.13 4.42 13.34
C LEU A 36 5.29 3.57 14.31
N GLU A 37 5.20 2.27 14.05
CA GLU A 37 4.32 1.34 14.77
C GLU A 37 4.54 1.28 16.29
N PRO A 38 5.77 1.41 16.84
CA PRO A 38 5.97 1.46 18.29
C PRO A 38 5.20 2.59 18.98
N ALA A 39 5.05 3.74 18.31
CA ALA A 39 4.30 4.88 18.84
C ALA A 39 2.80 4.80 18.52
N TYR A 40 2.45 4.20 17.37
CA TYR A 40 1.11 4.31 16.78
C TYR A 40 0.37 2.97 16.60
N SER A 41 0.82 1.91 17.28
CA SER A 41 0.25 0.55 17.15
C SER A 41 -1.26 0.45 17.38
N MET A 42 -1.84 1.34 18.18
CA MET A 42 -3.28 1.36 18.48
C MET A 42 -4.14 1.97 17.38
N VAL A 43 -3.55 2.69 16.41
CA VAL A 43 -4.26 3.20 15.24
C VAL A 43 -4.79 2.01 14.45
N LEU A 44 -6.09 1.98 14.19
CA LEU A 44 -6.72 0.97 13.33
C LEU A 44 -7.05 1.59 11.97
N SER A 45 -7.12 0.75 10.94
CA SER A 45 -7.67 1.20 9.66
C SER A 45 -9.16 1.54 9.82
N ASP A 46 -9.65 2.54 9.09
CA ASP A 46 -11.08 2.85 8.99
C ASP A 46 -11.83 1.85 8.07
N ILE A 47 -11.09 0.99 7.37
CA ILE A 47 -11.63 -0.03 6.47
C ILE A 47 -11.87 -1.34 7.20
N SER A 48 -13.07 -1.90 7.04
CA SER A 48 -13.40 -3.27 7.44
C SER A 48 -13.41 -4.19 6.23
N CYS A 49 -12.77 -5.36 6.36
CA CYS A 49 -12.81 -6.42 5.34
C CYS A 49 -13.97 -7.40 5.52
N ASP A 50 -14.91 -7.13 6.43
CA ASP A 50 -16.18 -7.86 6.50
C ASP A 50 -17.13 -7.36 5.39
N ALA A 51 -17.22 -8.15 4.31
CA ALA A 51 -18.05 -7.89 3.13
C ALA A 51 -17.91 -6.46 2.53
N PRO A 52 -16.70 -6.05 2.09
CA PRO A 52 -16.48 -4.73 1.52
C PRO A 52 -17.30 -4.54 0.23
N THR A 53 -17.95 -3.39 0.08
CA THR A 53 -18.77 -3.06 -1.09
C THR A 53 -18.19 -1.95 -1.95
N LEU A 54 -17.32 -1.11 -1.38
CA LEU A 54 -16.60 -0.08 -2.13
C LEU A 54 -15.44 -0.73 -2.89
N PRO A 55 -15.25 -0.44 -4.20
CA PRO A 55 -14.18 -1.04 -4.99
C PRO A 55 -12.79 -0.89 -4.37
N ALA A 56 -12.45 0.30 -3.87
CA ALA A 56 -11.17 0.54 -3.19
C ALA A 56 -10.97 -0.36 -1.96
N HIS A 57 -12.03 -0.60 -1.18
CA HIS A 57 -11.96 -1.44 0.01
C HIS A 57 -11.81 -2.92 -0.38
N VAL A 58 -12.51 -3.36 -1.44
CA VAL A 58 -12.32 -4.70 -2.00
C VAL A 58 -10.86 -4.89 -2.42
N LEU A 59 -10.27 -3.94 -3.14
CA LEU A 59 -8.87 -4.02 -3.57
C LEU A 59 -7.89 -4.08 -2.39
N LEU A 60 -8.11 -3.27 -1.34
CA LEU A 60 -7.27 -3.29 -0.14
C LEU A 60 -7.41 -4.62 0.62
N CYS A 61 -8.63 -5.11 0.78
CA CYS A 61 -8.90 -6.35 1.50
C CYS A 61 -8.41 -7.59 0.74
N ASP A 62 -8.56 -7.63 -0.59
CA ASP A 62 -7.99 -8.69 -1.43
C ASP A 62 -6.46 -8.71 -1.32
N ALA A 63 -5.83 -7.55 -1.14
CA ALA A 63 -4.38 -7.46 -0.97
C ALA A 63 -3.87 -8.07 0.35
N VAL A 64 -4.70 -8.25 1.37
CA VAL A 64 -4.31 -8.96 2.62
C VAL A 64 -3.91 -10.41 2.32
N GLU A 65 -4.53 -11.01 1.30
CA GLU A 65 -4.26 -12.40 0.91
C GLU A 65 -3.15 -12.49 -0.16
N ALA A 66 -2.60 -11.35 -0.62
CA ALA A 66 -1.52 -11.33 -1.60
C ALA A 66 -0.15 -11.70 -0.96
N PRO A 67 0.77 -12.34 -1.70
CA PRO A 67 2.04 -12.81 -1.13
C PRO A 67 2.92 -11.73 -0.48
N ASP A 68 2.87 -10.48 -0.97
CA ASP A 68 3.63 -9.35 -0.43
C ASP A 68 2.78 -8.39 0.42
N MET A 69 1.46 -8.55 0.40
CA MET A 69 0.47 -7.65 1.03
C MET A 69 0.71 -6.16 0.77
N LEU A 70 1.40 -5.80 -0.32
CA LEU A 70 2.02 -4.49 -0.45
C LEU A 70 0.99 -3.36 -0.38
N LEU A 71 -0.11 -3.49 -1.11
CA LEU A 71 -1.16 -2.46 -1.11
C LEU A 71 -1.81 -2.29 0.28
N TRP A 72 -2.00 -3.38 1.02
CA TRP A 72 -2.49 -3.31 2.40
C TRP A 72 -1.48 -2.62 3.32
N ARG A 73 -0.18 -2.91 3.16
CA ARG A 73 0.90 -2.25 3.90
C ARG A 73 1.01 -0.77 3.57
N MET A 74 0.79 -0.38 2.32
CA MET A 74 0.71 1.03 1.94
C MET A 74 -0.43 1.74 2.68
N GLY A 75 -1.61 1.12 2.76
CA GLY A 75 -2.73 1.62 3.57
C GLY A 75 -2.39 1.74 5.06
N ARG A 76 -1.73 0.72 5.63
CA ARG A 76 -1.25 0.76 7.01
C ARG A 76 -0.27 1.91 7.24
N LEU A 77 0.71 2.08 6.35
CA LEU A 77 1.67 3.17 6.46
C LEU A 77 0.96 4.54 6.42
N ASP A 78 -0.04 4.69 5.54
CA ASP A 78 -0.82 5.92 5.43
C ASP A 78 -1.58 6.27 6.72
N ASP A 79 -2.25 5.30 7.34
CA ASP A 79 -2.93 5.45 8.64
C ASP A 79 -1.96 5.96 9.72
N LEU A 80 -0.76 5.37 9.79
CA LEU A 80 0.27 5.75 10.76
C LEU A 80 0.85 7.14 10.46
N ALA A 81 1.12 7.41 9.18
CA ALA A 81 1.69 8.65 8.70
C ALA A 81 0.79 9.86 8.97
N TRP A 82 -0.51 9.71 8.75
CA TRP A 82 -1.48 10.78 9.02
C TRP A 82 -1.52 11.16 10.49
N VAL A 83 -1.58 10.18 11.39
CA VAL A 83 -1.59 10.44 12.84
C VAL A 83 -0.29 11.14 13.27
N TYR A 84 0.86 10.66 12.80
CA TYR A 84 2.15 11.31 13.01
C TYR A 84 2.14 12.77 12.53
N ALA A 85 1.59 13.04 11.34
CA ALA A 85 1.52 14.39 10.78
C ALA A 85 0.64 15.32 11.64
N VAL A 86 -0.51 14.83 12.11
CA VAL A 86 -1.43 15.61 12.97
C VAL A 86 -0.76 15.95 14.30
N GLU A 87 -0.13 14.99 14.97
CA GLU A 87 0.56 15.24 16.24
C GLU A 87 1.70 16.25 16.07
N ASN A 88 2.49 16.15 15.00
CA ASN A 88 3.56 17.10 14.71
C ASN A 88 3.04 18.51 14.38
N ALA A 89 1.94 18.61 13.64
CA ALA A 89 1.34 19.88 13.26
C ALA A 89 0.70 20.60 14.45
N THR A 90 0.14 19.84 15.40
CA THR A 90 -0.61 20.39 16.53
C THR A 90 0.20 20.46 17.82
N GLY A 91 1.26 19.65 17.96
CA GLY A 91 2.00 19.46 19.22
C GLY A 91 1.16 18.80 20.31
N GLN A 92 0.12 18.04 19.95
CA GLN A 92 -0.76 17.34 20.87
C GLN A 92 -0.76 15.85 20.53
N GLU A 93 -0.73 14.99 21.55
CA GLU A 93 -1.00 13.57 21.38
C GLU A 93 -2.47 13.37 21.02
N VAL A 94 -2.76 12.47 20.06
CA VAL A 94 -4.14 12.13 19.69
C VAL A 94 -4.61 10.87 20.43
N ASP A 95 -5.92 10.71 20.53
CA ASP A 95 -6.51 9.42 20.93
C ASP A 95 -6.29 8.39 19.82
N LEU A 96 -5.31 7.51 19.98
CA LEU A 96 -4.96 6.50 18.99
C LEU A 96 -6.07 5.46 18.75
N THR A 97 -7.04 5.34 19.66
CA THR A 97 -8.21 4.44 19.47
C THR A 97 -9.31 5.09 18.65
N ASN A 98 -9.27 6.41 18.49
CA ASN A 98 -10.20 7.19 17.69
C ASN A 98 -9.48 8.41 17.08
N PRO A 99 -8.48 8.16 16.21
CA PRO A 99 -7.65 9.23 15.69
C PRO A 99 -8.44 10.10 14.71
N PRO A 100 -8.07 11.38 14.56
CA PRO A 100 -8.64 12.24 13.53
C PRO A 100 -8.41 11.63 12.14
N ARG A 101 -9.32 11.88 11.20
CA ARG A 101 -9.27 11.38 9.82
C ARG A 101 -9.24 12.54 8.84
N ASP A 102 -8.58 12.34 7.71
CA ASP A 102 -8.66 13.25 6.58
C ASP A 102 -9.84 12.84 5.68
N ASP A 103 -10.96 13.54 5.83
CA ASP A 103 -12.17 13.31 5.04
C ASP A 103 -11.92 13.47 3.52
N SER A 104 -10.99 14.34 3.13
CA SER A 104 -10.67 14.59 1.72
C SER A 104 -9.89 13.43 1.11
N PHE A 105 -8.95 12.86 1.87
CA PHE A 105 -8.24 11.63 1.49
C PHE A 105 -9.20 10.44 1.42
N ILE A 106 -10.06 10.25 2.44
CA ILE A 106 -11.05 9.15 2.45
C ILE A 106 -11.92 9.22 1.20
N ALA A 107 -12.44 10.40 0.88
CA ALA A 107 -13.26 10.59 -0.33
C ALA A 107 -12.49 10.28 -1.62
N ALA A 108 -11.22 10.66 -1.72
CA ALA A 108 -10.38 10.38 -2.88
C ALA A 108 -10.05 8.89 -3.02
N ARG A 109 -9.71 8.23 -1.91
CA ARG A 109 -9.44 6.78 -1.85
C ARG A 109 -10.67 5.99 -2.25
N ASP A 110 -11.82 6.31 -1.65
CA ASP A 110 -13.07 5.55 -1.86
C ASP A 110 -13.64 5.74 -3.28
N ALA A 111 -13.23 6.80 -3.98
CA ALA A 111 -13.55 7.01 -5.39
C ALA A 111 -12.72 6.14 -6.36
N CYS A 112 -11.63 5.52 -5.90
CA CYS A 112 -10.81 4.66 -6.74
C CYS A 112 -11.50 3.33 -7.08
N THR A 113 -11.46 2.95 -8.36
CA THR A 113 -12.05 1.69 -8.87
C THR A 113 -11.01 0.68 -9.33
N ASP A 114 -9.74 1.07 -9.33
CA ASP A 114 -8.62 0.22 -9.71
C ASP A 114 -7.41 0.47 -8.81
N THR A 115 -6.44 -0.43 -8.90
CA THR A 115 -5.27 -0.38 -8.05
C THR A 115 -4.34 0.78 -8.39
N ALA A 116 -4.26 1.21 -9.66
CA ALA A 116 -3.37 2.31 -10.04
C ALA A 116 -3.79 3.62 -9.37
N CYS A 117 -5.09 3.95 -9.42
CA CYS A 117 -5.67 5.07 -8.67
C CYS A 117 -5.35 4.97 -7.18
N LEU A 118 -5.55 3.79 -6.60
CA LEU A 118 -5.37 3.57 -5.17
C LEU A 118 -3.90 3.72 -4.73
N CYS A 119 -2.96 3.18 -5.51
CA CYS A 119 -1.52 3.40 -5.29
C CYS A 119 -1.21 4.90 -5.31
N ASP A 120 -1.67 5.64 -6.32
CA ASP A 120 -1.38 7.07 -6.47
C ASP A 120 -1.93 7.90 -5.31
N VAL A 121 -3.15 7.62 -4.86
CA VAL A 121 -3.78 8.32 -3.74
C VAL A 121 -3.05 8.06 -2.43
N LEU A 122 -2.72 6.79 -2.14
CA LEU A 122 -1.95 6.40 -0.94
C LEU A 122 -0.55 7.03 -0.95
N ILE A 123 0.17 6.95 -2.08
CA ILE A 123 1.52 7.51 -2.22
C ILE A 123 1.50 9.01 -1.95
N ARG A 124 0.56 9.74 -2.57
CA ARG A 124 0.48 11.20 -2.41
C ARG A 124 0.18 11.59 -0.98
N HIS A 125 -0.84 10.99 -0.37
CA HIS A 125 -1.25 11.36 0.98
C HIS A 125 -0.19 11.00 2.04
N THR A 126 0.46 9.85 1.89
CA THR A 126 1.60 9.48 2.73
C THR A 126 2.80 10.41 2.51
N ASN A 127 3.11 10.80 1.27
CA ASN A 127 4.15 11.80 0.98
C ASN A 127 3.84 13.15 1.64
N ASP A 128 2.61 13.63 1.54
CA ASP A 128 2.19 14.90 2.15
C ASP A 128 2.26 14.82 3.69
N SER A 129 1.96 13.66 4.27
CA SER A 129 1.99 13.42 5.73
C SER A 129 3.42 13.27 6.28
N LEU A 130 4.30 12.55 5.59
CA LEU A 130 5.66 12.25 6.06
C LEU A 130 6.73 13.20 5.52
N GLY A 131 6.42 13.96 4.47
CA GLY A 131 7.35 14.79 3.74
C GLY A 131 8.62 14.02 3.32
N GLY A 132 9.78 14.61 3.56
CA GLY A 132 11.09 14.03 3.21
C GLY A 132 11.47 12.73 3.94
N THR A 133 10.60 12.19 4.79
CA THR A 133 10.78 10.87 5.43
C THR A 133 9.91 9.78 4.82
N SER A 134 9.09 10.11 3.82
CA SER A 134 8.29 9.12 3.09
C SER A 134 9.20 8.14 2.33
N PRO A 135 8.84 6.84 2.29
CA PRO A 135 9.57 5.85 1.51
C PRO A 135 9.25 5.93 0.01
N TYR A 136 8.25 6.71 -0.40
CA TYR A 136 7.87 6.83 -1.80
C TYR A 136 8.67 7.92 -2.53
N PRO A 137 8.86 7.78 -3.86
CA PRO A 137 9.39 8.85 -4.69
C PRO A 137 8.61 10.16 -4.51
N GLN A 138 9.34 11.28 -4.56
CA GLN A 138 8.82 12.65 -4.46
C GLN A 138 8.57 13.26 -5.84
#